data_AF-A0A672S1E4-F1
#
_entry.id   AF-A0A672S1E4-F1
#
_cell.length_a   1.000
_cell.length_b   1.000
_cell.length_c   1.000
_cell.angle_alpha   90.00
_cell.angle_beta   90.00
_cell.angle_gamma   90.00
#
_symmetry.space_group_name_H-M   'P 1'
#
loop_
_entity.id
_entity.type
_entity.pdbx_description
1 polymer ?
#
loop_
_entity_poly.entity_id
_entity_poly.type
_entity_poly.pdbx_seq_one_letter_code
_entity_poly.pdbx_strand_id
1 'polypeptide(L)'
;MKTLLAALVLFTAVLHSEGLKCYTCVATNPDECHRQGSSVCPAHADACSTITGSNSVMKSCAYKSFCDKSHMSNGEMKLECCFNDDCNGPYQSHSHGDLHDATMSLSSSPVLLLGVLLLRLALISL
;
A
#
# COMPACT_ATOMS: atom_id res chain seq x y z
N MET A 1 11.27 -32.51 -12.26
CA MET A 1 12.19 -31.62 -11.49
C MET A 1 11.99 -30.15 -11.85
N LYS A 2 12.05 -29.76 -13.13
CA LYS A 2 11.85 -28.38 -13.60
C LYS A 2 10.48 -27.77 -13.24
N THR A 3 9.42 -28.57 -13.30
CA THR A 3 8.05 -28.18 -12.93
C THR A 3 7.88 -27.90 -11.43
N LEU A 4 8.59 -28.64 -10.57
CA LEU A 4 8.58 -28.42 -9.13
C LEU A 4 9.30 -27.13 -8.75
N LEU A 5 10.41 -26.82 -9.41
CA LEU A 5 11.13 -25.55 -9.23
C LEU A 5 10.29 -24.35 -9.66
N ALA A 6 9.62 -24.44 -10.82
CA ALA A 6 8.72 -23.38 -11.29
C ALA A 6 7.53 -23.17 -10.34
N ALA A 7 6.93 -24.26 -9.84
CA ALA A 7 5.87 -24.18 -8.83
C ALA A 7 6.37 -23.55 -7.53
N LEU A 8 7.54 -23.94 -7.03
CA LEU A 8 8.13 -23.39 -5.81
C LEU A 8 8.38 -21.88 -5.94
N VAL A 9 8.90 -21.42 -7.08
CA VAL A 9 9.11 -19.99 -7.36
C VAL A 9 7.78 -19.23 -7.38
N LEU A 10 6.75 -19.77 -8.04
CA LEU A 10 5.40 -19.17 -8.03
C LEU A 10 4.81 -19.10 -6.63
N PHE A 11 4.94 -20.16 -5.82
CA PHE A 11 4.50 -20.17 -4.42
C PHE A 11 5.25 -19.10 -3.60
N THR A 12 6.56 -18.96 -3.76
CA THR A 12 7.31 -17.90 -3.06
C THR A 12 6.90 -16.50 -3.52
N ALA A 13 6.57 -16.29 -4.79
CA ALA A 13 6.11 -14.99 -5.27
C ALA A 13 4.73 -14.61 -4.72
N VAL A 14 3.81 -15.59 -4.63
CA VAL A 14 2.47 -15.39 -4.05
C VAL A 14 2.53 -15.13 -2.54
N LEU A 15 3.51 -15.71 -1.84
CA LEU A 15 3.73 -15.44 -0.41
C LEU A 15 4.32 -14.05 -0.11
N HIS A 16 4.88 -13.37 -1.12
CA HIS A 16 5.44 -12.01 -0.99
C HIS A 16 4.44 -10.91 -1.35
N SER A 17 3.13 -11.10 -1.17
CA SER A 17 2.23 -9.95 -1.12
C SER A 17 2.53 -9.16 0.16
N GLU A 18 3.43 -8.18 0.06
CA GLU A 18 3.63 -7.18 1.09
C GLU A 18 2.25 -6.55 1.37
N GLY A 19 1.77 -6.65 2.61
CA GLY A 19 0.52 -6.01 3.00
C GLY A 19 0.65 -4.49 2.95
N LEU A 20 -0.48 -3.79 2.80
CA LEU A 20 -0.56 -2.33 2.82
C LEU A 20 0.24 -1.76 4.01
N LYS A 21 1.01 -0.70 3.80
CA LYS A 21 1.78 -0.03 4.86
C LYS A 21 1.15 1.31 5.17
N CYS A 22 1.00 1.63 6.45
CA CYS A 22 0.41 2.89 6.89
C CYS A 22 1.16 3.45 8.09
N TYR A 23 1.13 4.77 8.26
CA TYR A 23 1.50 5.40 9.52
C TYR A 23 0.49 5.00 10.60
N THR A 24 1.00 4.59 11.76
CA THR A 24 0.21 4.12 12.90
C THR A 24 0.65 4.85 14.16
N CYS A 25 -0.18 5.73 14.70
CA CYS A 25 0.21 6.60 15.82
C CYS A 25 -1.01 7.31 16.44
N VAL A 26 -0.82 7.80 17.66
CA VAL A 26 -1.67 8.81 18.30
C VAL A 26 -0.75 9.91 18.81
N ALA A 27 -1.01 11.16 18.42
CA ALA A 27 -0.17 12.30 18.75
C ALA A 27 -1.01 13.59 18.83
N THR A 28 -0.40 14.67 19.31
CA THR A 28 -1.05 16.00 19.33
C THR A 28 -0.93 16.74 18.01
N ASN A 29 0.02 16.34 17.17
CA ASN A 29 0.31 16.95 15.88
C ASN A 29 0.80 15.89 14.86
N PRO A 30 0.69 16.14 13.55
CA PRO A 30 1.07 15.19 12.51
C PRO A 30 2.58 14.86 12.49
N ASP A 31 3.44 15.81 12.82
CA ASP A 31 4.90 15.63 12.71
C ASP A 31 5.46 14.65 13.72
N GLU A 32 4.90 14.63 14.94
CA GLU A 32 5.20 13.61 15.94
C GLU A 32 4.79 12.21 15.45
N CYS A 33 3.63 12.11 14.81
CA CYS A 33 3.17 10.90 14.14
C CYS A 33 4.13 10.45 13.02
N HIS A 34 4.61 11.39 12.19
CA HIS A 34 5.55 11.06 11.10
C HIS A 34 6.90 10.53 11.59
N ARG A 35 7.36 10.96 12.77
CA ARG A 35 8.60 10.44 13.37
C ARG A 35 8.47 8.99 13.85
N GLN A 36 7.27 8.50 14.10
CA GLN A 36 7.04 7.10 14.50
C GLN A 36 7.14 6.14 13.30
N GLY A 37 6.99 6.65 12.08
CA GLY A 37 7.07 5.86 10.85
C GLY A 37 5.81 5.03 10.57
N SER A 38 5.94 4.12 9.61
CA SER A 38 4.86 3.24 9.16
C SER A 38 5.10 1.77 9.50
N SER A 39 4.02 1.00 9.53
CA SER A 39 4.04 -0.44 9.75
C SER A 39 3.14 -1.16 8.74
N VAL A 40 3.43 -2.45 8.52
CA VAL A 40 2.59 -3.31 7.68
C VAL A 40 1.26 -3.54 8.38
N CYS A 41 0.18 -3.33 7.66
CA CYS A 41 -1.17 -3.51 8.16
C CYS A 41 -1.50 -4.99 8.42
N PRO A 42 -2.37 -5.27 9.40
CA PRO A 42 -2.85 -6.62 9.65
C PRO A 42 -3.62 -7.15 8.43
N ALA A 43 -3.78 -8.48 8.37
CA ALA A 43 -4.51 -9.14 7.30
C ALA A 43 -5.89 -8.50 7.09
N HIS A 44 -6.26 -8.32 5.82
CA HIS A 44 -7.52 -7.74 5.35
C HIS A 44 -7.73 -6.24 5.59
N ALA A 45 -6.83 -5.55 6.29
CA ALA A 45 -6.85 -4.10 6.33
C ALA A 45 -6.32 -3.54 5.00
N ASP A 46 -7.17 -2.82 4.30
CA ASP A 46 -7.01 -2.39 2.90
C ASP A 46 -7.08 -0.86 2.76
N ALA A 47 -7.08 -0.11 3.86
CA ALA A 47 -7.02 1.35 3.86
C ALA A 47 -6.11 1.89 4.96
N CYS A 48 -5.49 3.03 4.72
CA CYS A 48 -4.95 3.89 5.76
C CYS A 48 -5.99 4.92 6.17
N SER A 49 -6.08 5.23 7.46
CA SER A 49 -6.96 6.26 8.01
C SER A 49 -6.16 7.33 8.75
N THR A 50 -6.69 8.56 8.74
CA THR A 50 -6.24 9.68 9.56
C THR A 50 -7.48 10.32 10.19
N ILE A 51 -7.53 10.32 11.52
CA ILE A 51 -8.53 11.06 12.30
C ILE A 51 -7.84 12.28 12.89
N THR A 52 -8.36 13.47 12.58
CA THR A 52 -7.86 14.74 13.11
C THR A 52 -8.95 15.37 13.96
N GLY A 53 -8.62 15.72 15.20
CA GLY A 53 -9.43 16.56 16.07
C GLY A 53 -8.68 17.82 16.50
N SER A 54 -9.28 18.62 17.38
CA SER A 54 -8.77 19.95 17.77
C SER A 54 -7.30 19.98 18.23
N ASN A 55 -6.82 18.93 18.91
CA ASN A 55 -5.43 18.77 19.38
C ASN A 55 -4.99 17.30 19.37
N SER A 56 -5.49 16.52 18.41
CA SER A 56 -5.19 15.10 18.31
C SER A 56 -5.17 14.65 16.86
N VAL A 57 -4.19 13.83 16.53
CA VAL A 57 -4.06 13.13 15.26
C VAL A 57 -3.88 11.66 15.57
N MET A 58 -4.76 10.84 15.02
CA MET A 58 -4.65 9.39 15.05
C MET A 58 -4.52 8.88 13.62
N LYS A 59 -3.46 8.14 13.35
CA LYS A 59 -3.27 7.43 12.08
C LYS A 59 -3.28 5.93 12.33
N SER A 60 -3.91 5.16 11.47
CA SER A 60 -3.99 3.71 11.63
C SER A 60 -4.34 3.00 10.31
N CYS A 61 -4.13 1.69 10.29
CA CYS A 61 -4.74 0.81 9.30
C CYS A 61 -6.25 0.68 9.57
N ALA A 62 -7.04 0.60 8.51
CA ALA A 62 -8.49 0.49 8.54
C ALA A 62 -8.99 -0.47 7.45
N TYR A 63 -10.25 -0.85 7.58
CA TYR A 63 -10.97 -1.56 6.53
C TYR A 63 -11.68 -0.55 5.64
N LYS A 64 -11.71 -0.78 4.33
CA LYS A 64 -12.48 0.03 3.38
C LYS A 64 -13.95 0.14 3.78
N SER A 65 -14.53 -0.95 4.29
CA SER A 65 -15.90 -0.95 4.79
C SER A 65 -16.14 -0.01 5.98
N PHE A 66 -15.11 0.26 6.80
CA PHE A 66 -15.16 1.30 7.82
C PHE A 66 -15.13 2.66 7.13
N CYS A 67 -14.13 2.93 6.30
CA CYS A 67 -13.98 4.20 5.57
C CYS A 67 -15.22 4.60 4.74
N ASP A 68 -15.86 3.65 4.08
CA ASP A 68 -17.07 3.87 3.27
C ASP A 68 -18.30 4.27 4.13
N LYS A 69 -18.34 3.81 5.40
CA LYS A 69 -19.49 4.04 6.31
C LYS A 69 -19.27 5.23 7.23
N SER A 70 -18.04 5.49 7.64
CA SER A 70 -17.70 6.54 8.57
C SER A 70 -17.40 7.84 7.83
N HIS A 71 -18.43 8.58 7.44
CA HIS A 71 -18.26 9.99 7.05
C HIS A 71 -18.29 10.85 8.33
N MET A 72 -17.12 11.08 8.94
CA MET A 72 -17.00 11.97 10.09
C MET A 72 -16.34 13.29 9.65
N SER A 73 -17.16 14.32 9.49
CA SER A 73 -16.72 15.70 9.27
C SER A 73 -17.65 16.64 10.03
N ASN A 74 -17.71 16.48 11.34
CA ASN A 74 -18.63 17.22 12.20
C ASN A 74 -17.86 18.27 13.00
N GLY A 75 -17.26 19.27 12.33
CA GLY A 75 -16.65 20.48 12.91
C GLY A 75 -15.45 20.30 13.85
N GLU A 76 -15.44 19.27 14.68
CA GLU A 76 -14.49 18.98 15.75
C GLU A 76 -13.62 17.75 15.42
N MET A 77 -14.09 16.87 14.54
CA MET A 77 -13.34 15.69 14.10
C MET A 77 -13.52 15.43 12.60
N LYS A 78 -12.40 15.14 11.94
CA LYS A 78 -12.30 14.84 10.51
C LYS A 78 -11.66 13.46 10.32
N LEU A 79 -12.33 12.55 9.61
CA LEU A 79 -11.76 11.30 9.13
C LEU A 79 -11.39 11.40 7.66
N GLU A 80 -10.19 10.96 7.32
CA GLU A 80 -9.71 10.79 5.95
C GLU A 80 -9.19 9.37 5.76
N CYS A 81 -9.49 8.77 4.61
CA CYS A 81 -8.96 7.46 4.22
C CYS A 81 -8.28 7.51 2.85
N CYS A 82 -7.28 6.66 2.65
CA CYS A 82 -6.58 6.45 1.40
C CYS A 82 -6.10 4.98 1.31
N PHE A 83 -5.72 4.49 0.11
CA PHE A 83 -5.63 3.05 -0.17
C PHE A 83 -4.26 2.58 -0.69
N ASN A 84 -3.23 3.43 -0.63
CA ASN A 84 -1.88 3.14 -1.09
C ASN A 84 -0.90 3.15 0.08
N ASP A 85 0.25 2.50 -0.08
CA ASP A 85 1.30 2.50 0.94
C ASP A 85 1.68 3.92 1.35
N ASP A 86 1.78 4.13 2.66
CA ASP A 86 2.21 5.37 3.30
C ASP A 86 1.43 6.63 2.88
N CYS A 87 0.25 6.47 2.27
CA CYS A 87 -0.56 7.57 1.75
C CYS A 87 -1.07 8.52 2.85
N ASN A 88 -1.14 8.03 4.10
CA ASN A 88 -1.45 8.82 5.26
C ASN A 88 -0.20 9.43 5.93
N GLY A 89 0.96 9.40 5.28
CA GLY A 89 2.21 9.99 5.76
C GLY A 89 2.30 11.50 5.54
N PRO A 90 3.52 12.07 5.64
CA PRO A 90 3.76 13.47 5.33
C PRO A 90 3.28 13.79 3.91
N TYR A 91 2.59 14.91 3.76
CA TYR A 91 2.17 15.39 2.44
C TYR A 91 3.42 15.73 1.61
N GLN A 92 3.88 14.79 0.82
CA GLN A 92 4.77 15.07 -0.29
C GLN A 92 3.88 15.52 -1.43
N SER A 93 4.16 16.69 -2.01
CA SER A 93 3.47 17.20 -3.18
C SER A 93 3.69 16.24 -4.37
N HIS A 94 3.00 15.12 -4.39
CA HIS A 94 2.86 14.28 -5.55
C HIS A 94 1.85 15.00 -6.45
N SER A 95 2.37 15.61 -7.51
CA SER A 95 1.55 16.13 -8.59
C SER A 95 0.49 15.10 -8.97
N HIS A 96 -0.77 15.53 -8.91
CA HIS A 96 -1.92 14.80 -9.43
C HIS A 96 -1.64 14.45 -10.90
N GLY A 97 -1.21 13.23 -11.15
CA GLY A 97 -1.11 12.66 -12.49
C GLY A 97 -2.50 12.21 -12.93
N ASP A 98 -3.41 13.16 -13.13
CA ASP A 98 -4.56 12.93 -14.00
C ASP A 98 -4.03 12.80 -15.42
N LEU A 99 -3.84 11.56 -15.87
CA LEU A 99 -3.72 11.29 -17.30
C LEU A 99 -4.39 9.94 -17.62
N HIS A 100 -5.58 10.05 -18.19
CA HIS A 100 -6.04 9.11 -19.20
C HIS A 100 -4.98 9.02 -20.31
N ASP A 101 -4.05 8.09 -20.21
CA ASP A 101 -3.41 7.55 -21.40
C ASP A 101 -2.84 6.16 -21.10
N ALA A 102 -3.24 5.21 -21.92
CA ALA A 102 -2.71 3.86 -21.93
C ALA A 102 -1.28 3.89 -22.51
N THR A 103 -0.35 4.49 -21.79
CA THR A 103 1.08 4.28 -22.01
C THR A 103 1.55 3.31 -20.94
N MET A 104 1.71 2.04 -21.34
CA MET A 104 2.35 1.02 -20.50
C MET A 104 3.77 1.49 -20.17
N SER A 105 3.92 2.18 -19.03
CA SER A 105 5.22 2.32 -18.40
C SER A 105 5.63 0.93 -17.96
N LEU A 106 6.47 0.25 -18.77
CA LEU A 106 7.23 -0.88 -18.28
C LEU A 106 8.22 -0.35 -17.24
N SER A 107 7.72 -0.11 -16.03
CA SER A 107 8.61 -0.10 -14.88
C SER A 107 9.30 -1.45 -14.89
N SER A 108 10.62 -1.44 -15.12
CA SER A 108 11.45 -2.63 -15.18
C SER A 108 11.56 -3.19 -13.77
N SER A 109 10.47 -3.79 -13.28
CA SER A 109 10.49 -4.53 -12.04
C SER A 109 11.44 -5.71 -12.27
N PRO A 110 12.55 -5.80 -11.51
CA PRO A 110 13.51 -6.90 -11.68
C PRO A 110 12.82 -8.25 -11.52
N VAL A 111 11.70 -8.31 -10.78
CA VAL A 111 10.86 -9.48 -10.60
C VAL A 111 10.14 -9.89 -11.87
N LEU A 112 9.61 -8.93 -12.66
CA LEU A 112 8.97 -9.23 -13.95
C LEU A 112 10.00 -9.68 -14.99
N LEU A 113 11.18 -9.05 -15.01
CA LEU A 113 12.28 -9.47 -15.88
C LEU A 113 12.77 -10.88 -15.55
N LEU A 114 12.95 -11.19 -14.26
CA LEU A 114 13.26 -12.54 -13.78
C LEU A 114 12.15 -13.53 -14.15
N GLY A 115 10.88 -13.15 -13.97
CA GLY A 115 9.73 -13.97 -14.36
C GLY A 115 9.72 -14.31 -15.84
N VAL A 116 9.92 -13.31 -16.72
CA VAL A 116 9.98 -13.49 -18.17
C VAL A 116 11.20 -14.31 -18.60
N LEU A 117 12.36 -14.08 -17.97
CA LEU A 117 13.58 -14.84 -18.27
C LEU A 117 13.41 -16.32 -17.90
N LEU A 118 12.83 -16.60 -16.73
CA LEU A 118 12.54 -17.96 -16.27
C LEU A 118 11.49 -18.65 -17.17
N LEU A 119 10.46 -17.92 -17.62
CA LEU A 119 9.44 -18.44 -18.53
C LEU A 119 10.04 -18.79 -19.91
N ARG A 120 10.93 -17.93 -20.43
CA ARG A 120 11.68 -18.16 -21.67
C ARG A 120 12.57 -19.40 -21.57
N LEU A 121 13.33 -19.54 -20.48
CA LEU A 121 14.18 -20.71 -20.24
C LEU A 121 13.37 -22.02 -20.12
N ALA A 122 12.18 -21.96 -19.51
CA ALA A 122 11.28 -23.12 -19.44
C ALA A 122 10.80 -23.55 -20.83
N LEU A 123 10.37 -22.60 -21.67
CA LEU A 123 9.87 -22.83 -23.04
C LEU A 123 10.95 -23.34 -24.01
N ILE A 124 12.21 -22.92 -23.86
CA ILE A 124 13.34 -23.39 -24.70
C ILE A 124 13.76 -24.83 -24.35
N SER A 125 13.33 -25.31 -23.18
CA SER A 125 13.75 -26.61 -22.65
C SER A 125 12.69 -27.71 -22.75
N LEU A 126 11.64 -27.45 -23.54
CA LEU A 126 10.59 -28.37 -24.00
C LEU A 126 10.89 -28.80 -25.44
#